data_AF-A0A4Q9VCU2-F1
#
_entry.id   AF-A0A4Q9VCU2-F1
#
_cell.length_a   1.000
_cell.length_b   1.000
_cell.length_c   1.000
_cell.angle_alpha   90.00
_cell.angle_beta   90.00
_cell.angle_gamma   90.00
#
_symmetry.space_group_name_H-M   'P 1'
#
loop_
_entity.id
_entity.type
_entity.pdbx_description
1 polymer ?
#
loop_
_entity_poly.entity_id
_entity_poly.type
_entity_poly.pdbx_seq_one_letter_code
_entity_poly.pdbx_strand_id
1 'polypeptide(L)'
;MAMAGRSIGRGAEVNGILGIDLEILGEQASALGRAGRRVEATLAALAAGDASDHDRLIRAAAEAVWAYFIQREVCGLRRHDEAIAVYGIPREVLVRVGGG
;
A
#
# COMPACT_ATOMS: atom_id res chain seq x y z
N MET A 1 -34.78 -21.82 -43.37
CA MET A 1 -34.99 -21.69 -41.91
C MET A 1 -33.63 -21.52 -41.25
N ALA A 2 -33.20 -20.28 -40.98
CA ALA A 2 -31.87 -20.00 -40.43
C ALA A 2 -31.94 -19.96 -38.89
N MET A 3 -31.16 -20.81 -38.23
CA MET A 3 -30.95 -20.77 -36.77
C MET A 3 -29.82 -19.79 -36.47
N ALA A 4 -30.18 -18.66 -35.86
CA ALA A 4 -29.25 -17.65 -35.37
C ALA A 4 -28.35 -18.23 -34.27
N GLY A 5 -27.03 -18.19 -34.50
CA GLY A 5 -26.02 -18.51 -33.51
C GLY A 5 -26.04 -17.49 -32.37
N ARG A 6 -26.33 -17.95 -31.15
CA ARG A 6 -26.28 -17.10 -29.95
C ARG A 6 -24.83 -16.91 -29.51
N SER A 7 -24.30 -15.71 -29.69
CA SER A 7 -22.95 -15.27 -29.25
C SER A 7 -22.87 -14.93 -27.74
N ILE A 8 -23.63 -15.62 -26.90
CA ILE A 8 -23.84 -15.26 -25.48
C ILE A 8 -22.66 -15.58 -24.54
N GLY A 9 -21.65 -16.35 -24.97
CA GLY A 9 -20.53 -16.77 -24.11
C GLY A 9 -19.48 -15.67 -23.85
N ARG A 10 -19.09 -14.92 -24.89
CA ARG A 10 -17.91 -14.03 -24.81
C ARG A 10 -18.15 -12.75 -23.99
N GLY A 11 -19.40 -12.28 -23.91
CA GLY A 11 -19.75 -11.08 -23.14
C GLY A 11 -19.83 -11.33 -21.63
N ALA A 12 -20.29 -12.50 -21.20
CA ALA A 12 -20.38 -12.85 -19.78
C ALA A 12 -18.99 -13.11 -19.18
N GLU A 13 -18.10 -13.77 -19.92
CA GLU A 13 -16.71 -14.01 -19.51
C GLU A 13 -15.92 -12.69 -19.35
N VAL A 14 -16.05 -11.76 -20.30
CA VAL A 14 -15.41 -10.44 -20.21
C VAL A 14 -15.95 -9.63 -19.02
N ASN A 15 -17.27 -9.67 -18.76
CA ASN A 15 -17.84 -9.01 -17.58
C ASN A 15 -17.39 -9.65 -16.25
N GLY A 16 -17.21 -10.98 -16.22
CA GLY A 16 -16.67 -11.68 -15.06
C GLY A 16 -15.21 -11.31 -14.77
N ILE A 17 -14.37 -11.19 -15.81
CA ILE A 17 -12.98 -10.75 -15.70
C ILE A 17 -12.91 -9.29 -15.20
N LEU A 18 -13.71 -8.39 -15.79
CA LEU A 18 -13.78 -6.99 -15.37
C LEU A 18 -14.25 -6.82 -13.91
N GLY A 19 -15.17 -7.68 -13.45
CA GLY A 19 -15.63 -7.67 -12.06
C GLY A 19 -14.52 -8.03 -11.06
N ILE A 20 -13.72 -9.04 -11.37
CA ILE A 20 -12.58 -9.46 -10.54
C ILE A 20 -11.50 -8.37 -10.51
N ASP A 21 -11.20 -7.75 -11.67
CA ASP A 21 -10.21 -6.68 -11.74
C ASP A 21 -10.61 -5.48 -10.86
N LEU A 22 -11.90 -5.11 -10.85
CA LEU A 22 -12.41 -4.03 -9.99
C LEU A 22 -12.33 -4.37 -8.50
N GLU A 23 -12.62 -5.61 -8.13
CA GLU A 23 -12.50 -6.07 -6.74
C GLU A 23 -11.03 -6.04 -6.27
N ILE A 24 -10.11 -6.52 -7.11
CA ILE A 24 -8.67 -6.48 -6.84
C ILE A 24 -8.19 -5.03 -6.68
N LEU A 25 -8.60 -4.13 -7.57
CA LEU A 25 -8.26 -2.71 -7.48
C LEU A 25 -8.81 -2.08 -6.19
N GLY A 26 -10.03 -2.45 -5.79
CA GLY A 26 -10.65 -2.02 -4.54
C GLY A 26 -9.88 -2.50 -3.30
N GLU A 27 -9.45 -3.76 -3.28
CA GLU A 27 -8.67 -4.30 -2.17
C GLU A 27 -7.27 -3.69 -2.13
N GLN A 28 -6.62 -3.50 -3.28
CA GLN A 28 -5.32 -2.82 -3.37
C GLN A 28 -5.39 -1.39 -2.81
N ALA A 29 -6.40 -0.61 -3.22
CA ALA A 29 -6.62 0.74 -2.71
C ALA A 29 -6.85 0.74 -1.19
N SER A 30 -7.65 -0.22 -0.70
CA SER A 30 -7.94 -0.39 0.72
C SER A 30 -6.68 -0.76 1.53
N ALA A 31 -5.88 -1.70 1.02
CA ALA A 31 -4.63 -2.14 1.64
C ALA A 31 -3.60 -1.01 1.69
N LEU A 32 -3.41 -0.29 0.59
CA LEU A 32 -2.51 0.85 0.51
C LEU A 32 -2.94 1.97 1.48
N GLY A 33 -4.24 2.25 1.57
CA GLY A 33 -4.78 3.23 2.50
C GLY A 33 -4.59 2.86 3.97
N ARG A 34 -4.75 1.57 4.33
CA ARG A 34 -4.46 1.08 5.69
C ARG A 34 -2.98 1.21 6.04
N ALA A 35 -2.10 0.86 5.11
CA ALA A 35 -0.66 0.97 5.31
C ALA A 35 -0.21 2.44 5.48
N GLY A 36 -0.75 3.37 4.69
CA GLY A 36 -0.49 4.80 4.84
C GLY A 36 -0.89 5.36 6.20
N ARG A 37 -2.12 5.06 6.66
CA ARG A 37 -2.58 5.45 8.01
C ARG A 37 -1.71 4.87 9.12
N ARG A 38 -1.15 3.66 8.92
CA ARG A 38 -0.23 3.07 9.88
C ARG A 38 1.09 3.83 9.96
N VAL A 39 1.63 4.29 8.82
CA VAL A 39 2.81 5.17 8.76
C VAL A 39 2.55 6.47 9.51
N GLU A 40 1.42 7.13 9.26
CA GLU A 40 1.05 8.37 9.97
C GLU A 40 1.01 8.17 11.49
N ALA A 41 0.34 7.09 11.94
CA ALA A 41 0.19 6.81 13.35
C ALA A 41 1.54 6.52 14.05
N THR A 42 2.44 5.76 13.41
CA THR A 42 3.73 5.43 14.01
C THR A 42 4.70 6.59 13.99
N LEU A 43 4.69 7.42 12.95
CA LEU A 43 5.47 8.65 12.90
C LEU A 43 4.99 9.67 13.92
N ALA A 44 3.68 9.82 14.11
CA ALA A 44 3.12 10.67 15.15
C ALA A 44 3.51 10.17 16.55
N ALA A 45 3.46 8.86 16.79
CA ALA A 45 3.90 8.26 18.04
C ALA A 45 5.41 8.48 18.30
N LEU A 46 6.25 8.35 17.26
CA LEU A 46 7.68 8.65 17.35
C LEU A 46 7.93 10.12 17.70
N ALA A 47 7.21 11.05 17.06
CA ALA A 47 7.37 12.48 17.32
C ALA A 47 6.91 12.90 18.73
N ALA A 48 5.92 12.18 19.30
CA ALA A 48 5.37 12.46 20.63
C ALA A 48 6.05 11.66 21.76
N GLY A 49 6.88 10.67 21.44
CA GLY A 49 7.46 9.75 22.40
C GLY A 49 8.66 10.32 23.15
N ASP A 50 8.93 9.75 24.31
CA ASP A 50 10.08 10.11 25.13
C ASP A 50 11.35 9.33 24.74
N ALA A 51 12.51 9.86 25.15
CA ALA A 51 13.82 9.28 24.84
C ALA A 51 13.97 7.79 25.25
N SER A 52 13.30 7.37 26.33
CA SER A 52 13.34 5.97 26.80
C SER A 52 12.64 4.98 25.85
N ASP A 53 11.70 5.44 25.04
CA ASP A 53 10.93 4.63 24.08
C ASP A 53 11.37 4.84 22.62
N HIS A 54 12.21 5.84 22.37
CA HIS A 54 12.60 6.31 21.04
C HIS A 54 13.01 5.18 20.10
N ASP A 55 13.87 4.27 20.60
CA ASP A 55 14.43 3.19 19.79
C ASP A 55 13.38 2.15 19.38
N ARG A 56 12.39 1.90 20.26
CA ARG A 56 11.24 1.04 19.98
C ARG A 56 10.30 1.71 18.97
N LEU A 57 10.08 3.01 19.09
CA LEU A 57 9.23 3.79 18.20
C LEU A 57 9.83 3.92 16.79
N ILE A 58 11.15 4.08 16.67
CA ILE A 58 11.86 4.01 15.39
C ILE A 58 11.63 2.65 14.71
N ARG A 59 11.75 1.54 15.45
CA ARG A 59 11.50 0.20 14.91
C ARG A 59 10.06 0.07 14.39
N ALA A 60 9.07 0.50 15.17
CA ALA A 60 7.67 0.45 14.77
C ALA A 60 7.37 1.34 13.54
N ALA A 61 7.98 2.52 13.47
CA ALA A 61 7.88 3.40 12.31
C ALA A 61 8.55 2.79 11.07
N ALA A 62 9.72 2.18 11.22
CA ALA A 62 10.44 1.55 10.11
C ALA A 62 9.67 0.36 9.54
N GLU A 63 9.08 -0.48 10.39
CA GLU A 63 8.23 -1.60 9.96
C GLU A 63 7.00 -1.11 9.17
N ALA A 64 6.33 -0.06 9.65
CA ALA A 64 5.19 0.53 8.96
C ALA A 64 5.57 1.13 7.61
N VAL A 65 6.69 1.85 7.53
CA VAL A 65 7.21 2.45 6.30
C VAL A 65 7.61 1.38 5.29
N TRP A 66 8.30 0.33 5.73
CA TRP A 66 8.67 -0.80 4.87
C TRP A 66 7.42 -1.47 4.28
N ALA A 67 6.44 -1.81 5.12
CA ALA A 67 5.19 -2.42 4.65
C ALA A 67 4.45 -1.52 3.64
N TYR A 68 4.44 -0.20 3.87
CA TYR A 68 3.85 0.76 2.95
C TYR A 68 4.57 0.83 1.60
N PHE A 69 5.91 0.82 1.58
CA PHE A 69 6.68 0.80 0.33
C PHE A 69 6.41 -0.47 -0.48
N ILE A 70 6.34 -1.63 0.18
CA ILE A 70 5.98 -2.88 -0.51
C ILE A 70 4.57 -2.78 -1.12
N GLN A 71 3.58 -2.26 -0.38
CA GLN A 71 2.23 -2.07 -0.92
C GLN A 71 2.20 -1.09 -2.10
N ARG A 72 3.00 -0.02 -2.06
CA ARG A 72 3.18 0.90 -3.18
C ARG A 72 3.72 0.19 -4.41
N GLU A 73 4.73 -0.66 -4.25
CA GLU A 73 5.31 -1.42 -5.36
C GLU A 73 4.32 -2.41 -5.98
N VAL A 74 3.50 -3.08 -5.15
CA VAL A 74 2.40 -3.94 -5.60
C VAL A 74 1.38 -3.15 -6.42
N CYS A 75 1.13 -1.88 -6.08
CA CYS A 75 0.26 -0.98 -6.83
C CYS A 75 0.96 -0.28 -8.02
N GLY A 76 2.22 -0.62 -8.34
CA GLY A 76 2.99 -0.01 -9.43
C GLY A 76 3.67 1.34 -9.11
N LEU A 77 3.59 1.81 -7.86
CA LEU A 77 4.09 3.11 -7.39
C LEU A 77 5.54 3.01 -6.87
N ARG A 78 6.51 2.74 -7.76
CA ARG A 78 7.88 2.34 -7.35
C ARG A 78 8.84 3.46 -6.95
N ARG A 79 8.48 4.73 -7.17
CA ARG A 79 9.31 5.86 -6.73
C ARG A 79 8.89 6.29 -5.32
N HIS A 80 9.81 6.16 -4.37
CA HIS A 80 9.51 6.41 -2.95
C HIS A 80 9.82 7.83 -2.49
N ASP A 81 10.58 8.63 -3.26
CA ASP A 81 10.99 9.99 -2.88
C ASP A 81 9.81 10.90 -2.53
N GLU A 82 8.75 10.86 -3.33
CA GLU A 82 7.52 11.62 -3.10
C GLU A 82 6.82 11.17 -1.81
N ALA A 83 6.76 9.86 -1.57
CA ALA A 83 6.16 9.31 -0.35
C ALA A 83 6.97 9.72 0.90
N ILE A 84 8.29 9.66 0.82
CA ILE A 84 9.19 10.09 1.90
C ILE A 84 8.94 11.57 2.24
N ALA A 85 8.81 12.43 1.23
CA ALA A 85 8.52 13.84 1.41
C ALA A 85 7.11 14.08 1.99
N VAL A 86 6.09 13.40 1.47
CA VAL A 86 4.69 13.57 1.90
C VAL A 86 4.49 13.18 3.37
N TYR A 87 5.05 12.07 3.81
CA TYR A 87 4.93 11.62 5.20
C TYR A 87 5.98 12.24 6.14
N GLY A 88 6.98 12.96 5.61
CA GLY A 88 8.06 13.53 6.41
C GLY A 88 8.89 12.47 7.15
N ILE A 89 9.19 11.35 6.48
CA ILE A 89 9.83 10.19 7.13
C ILE A 89 11.24 10.56 7.64
N PRO A 90 11.51 10.46 8.95
CA PRO A 90 12.81 10.81 9.52
C PRO A 90 13.94 9.92 9.00
N ARG A 91 15.16 10.48 8.91
CA ARG A 91 16.33 9.74 8.43
C ARG A 91 16.63 8.49 9.26
N GLU A 92 16.46 8.56 10.58
CA GLU A 92 16.67 7.43 11.49
C GLU A 92 15.72 6.25 11.22
N VAL A 93 14.49 6.56 10.75
CA VAL A 93 13.52 5.54 10.29
C VAL A 93 13.98 4.96 8.95
N LEU A 94 14.37 5.80 7.99
CA LEU A 94 14.83 5.36 6.66
C LEU A 94 16.07 4.46 6.73
N VAL A 95 17.05 4.82 7.57
CA VAL A 95 18.26 4.00 7.78
C VAL A 95 17.88 2.61 8.29
N ARG A 96 16.84 2.50 9.13
CA ARG A 96 16.38 1.21 9.66
C ARG A 96 15.60 0.39 8.63
N VAL A 97 14.87 1.03 7.71
CA VAL A 97 14.14 0.34 6.63
C VAL A 97 15.11 -0.41 5.69
N GLY A 98 16.25 0.21 5.34
CA GLY A 98 17.24 -0.38 4.44
C GLY A 98 18.31 -1.26 5.09
N GLY A 99 18.35 -1.32 6.43
CA GLY A 99 19.37 -2.04 7.21
C GLY A 99 18.83 -3.19 8.05
N GLY A 100 17.69 -3.77 7.65
CA GLY A 100 17.14 -4.99 8.24
C GLY A 100 18.06 -6.20 8.06
#